data_AF-A0A250Y9K8-F1
#
_entry.id   AF-A0A250Y9K8-F1
#
_cell.length_a   1.000
_cell.length_b   1.000
_cell.length_c   1.000
_cell.angle_alpha   90.00
_cell.angle_beta   90.00
_cell.angle_gamma   90.00
#
_symmetry.space_group_name_H-M   'P 1'
#
loop_
_entity.id
_entity.type
_entity.pdbx_description
1 polymer ?
#
loop_
_entity_poly.entity_id
_entity_poly.type
_entity_poly.pdbx_seq_one_letter_code
_entity_poly.pdbx_strand_id
1 'polypeptide(L)'
;MSVGHLRLLSHDQVAMPYQWEYPYLLSIVPSLLGLLSFPRNNISYLVLSMISMGLFSIAPLIYGSMEMFPAAQQLYRHGKAYRFIFGFSAVSVMYLVLVLVVQVHAWQLYYSKKLLDSWFTSTQEKKRK
;
A
#
# COMPACT_ATOMS: atom_id res chain seq x y z
N MET A 1 -1.16 0.69 -14.34
CA MET A 1 -1.22 2.14 -14.60
C MET A 1 -0.91 2.49 -16.06
N SER A 2 0.36 2.46 -16.50
CA SER A 2 0.77 2.95 -17.83
C SER A 2 0.16 2.19 -19.01
N VAL A 3 0.05 0.85 -18.94
CA VAL A 3 -0.51 -0.01 -19.99
C VAL A 3 -1.92 0.42 -20.40
N GLY A 4 -2.81 0.65 -19.43
CA GLY A 4 -4.16 1.11 -19.71
C GLY A 4 -4.18 2.55 -20.22
N HIS A 5 -3.47 3.48 -19.54
CA HIS A 5 -3.48 4.91 -19.90
C HIS A 5 -2.96 5.17 -21.31
N LEU A 6 -1.87 4.50 -21.68
CA LEU A 6 -1.26 4.58 -23.01
C LEU A 6 -1.92 3.62 -24.02
N ARG A 7 -2.94 2.85 -23.59
CA ARG A 7 -3.68 1.89 -24.41
C ARG A 7 -2.80 0.86 -25.12
N LEU A 8 -1.73 0.41 -24.46
CA LEU A 8 -0.85 -0.64 -25.00
C LEU A 8 -1.62 -1.95 -25.21
N LEU A 9 -2.63 -2.20 -24.38
CA LEU A 9 -3.61 -3.29 -24.51
C LEU A 9 -5.02 -2.70 -24.48
N SER A 10 -6.00 -3.47 -24.97
CA SER A 10 -7.39 -3.04 -24.93
C SER A 10 -7.91 -2.97 -23.48
N HIS A 11 -8.91 -2.11 -23.26
CA HIS A 11 -9.51 -1.94 -21.92
C HIS A 11 -10.28 -3.18 -21.44
N ASP A 12 -10.63 -4.08 -22.36
CA ASP A 12 -11.24 -5.37 -22.05
C ASP A 12 -10.21 -6.35 -21.48
N GLN A 13 -8.93 -6.19 -21.85
CA GLN A 13 -7.83 -6.97 -21.29
C GLN A 13 -7.28 -6.33 -20.01
N VAL A 14 -7.14 -5.01 -19.97
CA VAL A 14 -6.63 -4.26 -18.82
C VAL A 14 -7.52 -3.04 -18.57
N ALA A 15 -8.39 -3.15 -17.58
CA ALA A 15 -9.24 -2.05 -17.16
C ALA A 15 -8.44 -0.82 -16.67
N MET A 16 -9.11 0.34 -16.71
CA MET A 16 -8.60 1.55 -16.07
C MET A 16 -8.40 1.32 -14.56
N PRO A 17 -7.28 1.83 -14.00
CA PRO A 17 -7.02 1.77 -12.56
C PRO A 17 -8.15 2.37 -11.72
N TYR A 18 -8.37 1.82 -10.52
CA TYR A 18 -9.22 2.43 -9.50
C TYR A 18 -8.58 3.71 -8.92
N GLN A 19 -9.38 4.59 -8.34
CA GLN A 19 -8.91 5.88 -7.85
C GLN A 19 -7.90 5.72 -6.71
N TRP A 20 -8.05 4.70 -5.87
CA TRP A 20 -7.11 4.42 -4.79
C TRP A 20 -5.69 4.05 -5.25
N GLU A 21 -5.55 3.50 -6.46
CA GLU A 21 -4.25 3.05 -6.97
C GLU A 21 -3.31 4.24 -7.22
N TYR A 22 -3.83 5.43 -7.54
CA TYR A 22 -3.03 6.62 -7.84
C TYR A 22 -2.29 7.17 -6.61
N PRO A 23 -2.97 7.52 -5.49
CA PRO A 23 -2.28 7.95 -4.27
C PRO A 23 -1.45 6.81 -3.67
N TYR A 24 -1.82 5.53 -3.88
CA TYR A 24 -1.01 4.39 -3.42
C TYR A 24 0.38 4.33 -4.10
N LEU A 25 0.60 4.94 -5.26
CA LEU A 25 1.94 5.06 -5.84
C LEU A 25 2.93 5.79 -4.92
N LEU A 26 2.44 6.67 -4.04
CA LEU A 26 3.26 7.36 -3.05
C LEU A 26 3.76 6.44 -1.93
N SER A 27 3.26 5.20 -1.83
CA SER A 27 3.73 4.18 -0.86
C SER A 27 5.21 3.80 -1.02
N ILE A 28 5.84 4.13 -2.15
CA ILE A 28 7.28 3.98 -2.34
C ILE A 28 8.08 4.91 -1.43
N VAL A 29 7.56 6.10 -1.11
CA VAL A 29 8.23 7.11 -0.27
C VAL A 29 8.53 6.60 1.14
N PRO A 30 7.55 6.09 1.93
CA PRO A 30 7.83 5.55 3.25
C PRO A 30 8.83 4.39 3.20
N SER A 31 8.77 3.55 2.16
CA SER A 31 9.69 2.42 2.01
C SER A 31 11.13 2.88 1.77
N LEU A 32 11.34 3.89 0.92
CA LEU A 32 12.66 4.49 0.69
C LEU A 32 13.20 5.18 1.95
N LEU A 33 12.36 5.94 2.67
CA LEU A 33 12.75 6.55 3.95
C LEU A 33 13.13 5.49 4.99
N GLY A 34 12.42 4.37 5.02
CA GLY A 34 12.74 3.23 5.88
C GLY A 34 14.13 2.66 5.56
N LEU A 35 14.42 2.42 4.28
CA LEU A 35 15.73 1.94 3.83
C LEU A 35 16.86 2.94 4.17
N LEU A 36 16.64 4.23 3.96
CA LEU A 36 17.61 5.29 4.29
C LEU A 36 17.87 5.41 5.80
N SER A 37 16.98 4.91 6.65
CA SER A 37 17.18 4.89 8.09
C SER A 37 18.22 3.85 8.55
N PHE A 38 18.41 2.76 7.79
CA PHE A 38 19.22 1.62 8.22
C PHE A 38 20.74 1.88 8.31
N PRO A 39 21.41 2.56 7.35
CA PRO A 39 22.87 2.68 7.38
C PRO A 39 23.46 3.40 8.60
N ARG A 40 22.68 4.28 9.23
CA ARG A 40 23.12 5.09 10.39
C ARG A 40 22.17 4.98 11.59
N ASN A 41 21.26 4.02 11.59
CA ASN A 41 20.18 3.89 12.59
C ASN A 41 19.46 5.23 12.82
N ASN A 42 19.12 5.93 11.74
CA ASN A 42 18.56 7.28 11.82
C ASN A 42 17.09 7.23 12.26
N ILE A 43 16.89 7.44 13.56
CA ILE A 43 15.58 7.48 14.22
C ILE A 43 14.60 8.43 13.51
N SER A 44 15.06 9.63 13.10
CA SER A 44 14.19 10.62 12.46
C SER A 44 13.64 10.13 11.12
N TYR A 45 14.47 9.47 10.30
CA TYR A 45 13.99 8.89 9.04
C TYR A 45 13.04 7.71 9.27
N LEU A 46 13.27 6.89 10.29
CA LEU A 46 12.37 5.80 10.63
C LEU A 46 11.01 6.31 11.11
N VAL A 47 10.97 7.35 11.95
CA VAL A 47 9.71 7.99 12.37
C VAL A 47 8.98 8.60 11.17
N LEU A 48 9.69 9.31 10.29
CA LEU A 48 9.10 9.89 9.09
C LEU A 48 8.55 8.82 8.15
N SER A 49 9.29 7.71 7.98
CA SER A 49 8.84 6.51 7.24
C SER A 49 7.55 5.96 7.82
N MET A 50 7.43 5.82 9.14
CA MET A 50 6.22 5.30 9.78
C MET A 50 5.00 6.21 9.62
N ILE A 51 5.16 7.53 9.80
CA ILE A 51 4.07 8.50 9.62
C ILE A 51 3.61 8.53 8.15
N SER A 52 4.58 8.60 7.22
CA SER A 52 4.27 8.59 5.79
C SER A 52 3.69 7.25 5.32
N MET A 53 3.99 6.13 5.97
CA MET A 53 3.37 4.83 5.70
C MET A 53 1.88 4.82 6.07
N GLY A 54 1.51 5.44 7.19
CA GLY A 54 0.09 5.63 7.54
C GLY A 54 -0.66 6.40 6.46
N LEU A 55 -0.07 7.50 5.98
CA LEU A 55 -0.71 8.41 5.01
C LEU A 55 -0.72 7.90 3.57
N PHE A 56 0.39 7.34 3.08
CA PHE A 56 0.58 7.00 1.66
C PHE A 56 0.49 5.50 1.37
N SER A 57 0.54 4.64 2.38
CA SER A 57 0.39 3.20 2.21
C SER A 57 -0.94 2.72 2.75
N ILE A 58 -1.24 2.98 4.03
CA ILE A 58 -2.45 2.43 4.68
C ILE A 58 -3.71 3.18 4.26
N ALA A 59 -3.71 4.51 4.27
CA ALA A 59 -4.92 5.29 3.96
C ALA A 59 -5.49 5.04 2.54
N PRO A 60 -4.67 4.96 1.46
CA PRO A 60 -5.17 4.60 0.13
C PRO A 60 -5.84 3.22 0.10
N LEU A 61 -5.35 2.25 0.88
CA LEU A 61 -5.94 0.90 0.94
C LEU A 61 -7.29 0.89 1.65
N ILE A 62 -7.42 1.66 2.74
CA ILE A 62 -8.71 1.84 3.42
C ILE A 62 -9.71 2.47 2.45
N TYR A 63 -9.31 3.55 1.77
CA TYR A 63 -10.14 4.19 0.76
C TYR A 63 -10.51 3.23 -0.38
N GLY A 64 -9.54 2.50 -0.93
CA GLY A 64 -9.76 1.52 -2.00
C GLY A 64 -10.71 0.40 -1.62
N SER A 65 -10.66 -0.05 -0.36
CA SER A 65 -11.58 -1.07 0.15
C SER A 65 -13.04 -0.60 0.13
N MET A 66 -13.27 0.69 0.37
CA MET A 66 -14.60 1.31 0.33
C MET A 66 -15.01 1.66 -1.11
N GLU A 67 -14.08 2.18 -1.93
CA GLU A 67 -14.32 2.54 -3.34
C GLU A 67 -14.76 1.33 -4.16
N MET A 68 -14.10 0.18 -3.98
CA MET A 68 -14.38 -1.04 -4.72
C MET A 68 -15.60 -1.81 -4.22
N PHE A 69 -16.16 -1.44 -3.07
CA PHE A 69 -17.24 -2.18 -2.41
C PHE A 69 -18.54 -2.25 -3.24
N PRO A 70 -19.03 -1.16 -3.86
CA PRO A 70 -20.22 -1.23 -4.73
C PRO A 70 -20.01 -2.14 -5.94
N ALA A 71 -18.81 -2.13 -6.52
CA ALA A 71 -18.47 -3.01 -7.64
C ALA A 71 -18.44 -4.49 -7.22
N ALA A 72 -17.93 -4.78 -6.01
CA ALA A 72 -18.01 -6.13 -5.45
C ALA A 72 -19.46 -6.56 -5.18
N GLN A 73 -20.30 -5.67 -4.64
CA GLN A 73 -21.73 -5.98 -4.45
C GLN A 73 -22.43 -6.30 -5.77
N GLN A 74 -22.15 -5.55 -6.84
CA GLN A 74 -22.70 -5.84 -8.17
C GLN A 74 -22.24 -7.19 -8.71
N LEU A 75 -20.96 -7.52 -8.51
CA LEU A 75 -20.42 -8.82 -8.90
C LEU A 75 -21.06 -9.98 -8.14
N TYR A 76 -21.05 -9.92 -6.81
CA TYR A 76 -21.49 -11.05 -5.97
C TYR A 76 -23.01 -11.21 -5.90
N ARG A 77 -23.79 -10.13 -5.98
CA ARG A 77 -25.27 -10.21 -5.91
C ARG A 77 -25.94 -10.33 -7.27
N HIS A 78 -25.36 -9.74 -8.31
CA HIS A 78 -26.00 -9.66 -9.63
C HIS A 78 -25.22 -10.40 -10.73
N GLY A 79 -24.03 -10.93 -10.43
CA GLY A 79 -23.16 -11.58 -11.42
C GLY A 79 -22.61 -10.63 -12.48
N LYS A 80 -22.65 -9.30 -12.24
CA LYS A 80 -22.26 -8.29 -13.24
C LYS A 80 -20.87 -7.74 -12.93
N ALA A 81 -19.97 -7.83 -13.91
CA ALA A 81 -18.65 -7.22 -13.88
C ALA A 81 -18.55 -6.14 -14.96
N TYR A 82 -18.01 -4.96 -14.61
CA TYR A 82 -17.86 -3.82 -15.52
C TYR A 82 -16.40 -3.52 -15.89
N ARG A 83 -15.45 -4.12 -15.18
CA ARG A 83 -14.01 -3.95 -15.39
C ARG A 83 -13.37 -5.32 -15.37
N PHE A 84 -12.44 -5.56 -16.29
CA PHE A 84 -11.78 -6.85 -16.46
C PHE A 84 -10.25 -6.70 -16.43
N ILE A 85 -9.58 -7.71 -15.89
CA ILE A 85 -8.13 -7.87 -15.91
C ILE A 85 -7.86 -9.29 -16.37
N PHE A 86 -7.31 -9.43 -17.57
CA PHE A 86 -6.95 -10.72 -18.19
C PHE A 86 -8.09 -11.76 -18.13
N GLY A 87 -9.32 -11.34 -18.45
CA GLY A 87 -10.50 -12.22 -18.47
C GLY A 87 -11.18 -12.45 -17.12
N PHE A 88 -10.60 -11.99 -16.01
CA PHE A 88 -11.23 -12.02 -14.69
C PHE A 88 -11.82 -10.67 -14.31
N SER A 89 -12.78 -10.66 -13.38
CA SER A 89 -13.32 -9.41 -12.84
C SER A 89 -12.23 -8.63 -12.11
N ALA A 90 -12.01 -7.38 -12.52
CA ALA A 90 -10.96 -6.52 -11.98
C ALA A 90 -11.12 -6.32 -10.47
N VAL A 91 -12.36 -6.18 -9.98
CA VAL A 91 -12.64 -5.98 -8.55
C VAL A 91 -12.20 -7.18 -7.71
N SER A 92 -12.40 -8.41 -8.18
CA SER A 92 -11.95 -9.62 -7.48
C SER A 92 -10.43 -9.68 -7.38
N VAL A 93 -9.74 -9.44 -8.50
CA VAL A 93 -8.28 -9.43 -8.55
C VAL A 93 -7.72 -8.33 -7.64
N MET A 94 -8.29 -7.13 -7.69
CA MET A 94 -7.81 -5.99 -6.91
C MET A 94 -8.07 -6.13 -5.41
N TYR A 95 -9.15 -6.80 -4.98
CA TYR A 95 -9.31 -7.13 -3.56
C TYR A 95 -8.25 -8.11 -3.06
N LEU A 96 -7.84 -9.10 -3.87
CA LEU A 96 -6.74 -10.00 -3.50
C LEU A 96 -5.41 -9.23 -3.36
N VAL A 97 -5.13 -8.33 -4.29
CA VAL A 97 -3.97 -7.43 -4.22
C VAL A 97 -4.05 -6.57 -2.95
N LEU A 98 -5.21 -5.99 -2.66
CA LEU A 98 -5.41 -5.13 -1.49
C LEU A 98 -5.14 -5.89 -0.19
N VAL A 99 -5.66 -7.11 -0.03
CA VAL A 99 -5.43 -7.93 1.17
C VAL A 99 -3.95 -8.25 1.35
N LEU A 100 -3.26 -8.65 0.28
CA LEU A 100 -1.83 -8.93 0.31
C LEU A 100 -1.02 -7.70 0.72
N VAL A 101 -1.34 -6.55 0.12
CA VAL A 101 -0.65 -5.28 0.38
C VAL A 101 -0.90 -4.78 1.81
N VAL A 102 -2.13 -4.91 2.32
CA VAL A 102 -2.46 -4.60 3.72
C VAL A 102 -1.62 -5.45 4.67
N GLN A 103 -1.49 -6.76 4.40
CA GLN A 103 -0.66 -7.65 5.21
C GLN A 103 0.81 -7.22 5.19
N VAL A 104 1.37 -6.89 4.03
CA VAL A 104 2.75 -6.43 3.90
C VAL A 104 3.00 -5.15 4.70
N HIS A 105 2.14 -4.13 4.56
CA HIS A 105 2.31 -2.87 5.28
C HIS A 105 2.04 -2.99 6.78
N ALA A 106 1.13 -3.88 7.21
CA ALA A 106 0.91 -4.15 8.63
C ALA A 106 2.18 -4.70 9.29
N TRP A 107 2.83 -5.68 8.66
CA TRP A 107 4.10 -6.22 9.15
C TRP A 107 5.22 -5.18 9.08
N GLN A 108 5.31 -4.40 8.01
CA GLN A 108 6.29 -3.32 7.86
C GLN A 108 6.16 -2.30 9.01
N LEU A 109 4.95 -1.86 9.34
CA LEU A 109 4.71 -0.92 10.44
C LEU A 109 5.03 -1.54 11.80
N TYR A 110 4.61 -2.80 12.02
CA TYR A 110 4.91 -3.51 13.26
C TYR A 110 6.42 -3.61 13.52
N TYR A 111 7.19 -4.08 12.53
CA TYR A 111 8.64 -4.20 12.67
C TYR A 111 9.34 -2.85 12.74
N SER A 112 8.87 -1.83 12.01
CA SER A 112 9.42 -0.47 12.10
C SER A 112 9.23 0.09 13.52
N LYS A 113 8.09 -0.14 14.16
CA LYS A 113 7.85 0.29 15.54
C LYS A 113 8.79 -0.42 16.52
N LYS A 114 8.95 -1.74 16.39
CA LYS A 114 9.90 -2.52 17.23
C LYS A 114 11.34 -2.05 17.05
N LEU A 115 11.74 -1.74 15.83
CA LEU A 115 13.07 -1.22 15.52
C LEU A 115 13.29 0.17 16.13
N LEU A 116 12.29 1.04 16.03
CA LEU A 116 12.31 2.38 16.63
C LEU A 116 12.52 2.30 18.15
N ASP A 117 11.78 1.42 18.82
CA ASP A 117 11.89 1.21 20.27
C ASP A 117 13.28 0.68 20.67
N SER A 118 13.83 -0.24 19.87
CA SER A 118 15.19 -0.77 20.08
C SER A 118 16.26 0.31 19.94
N TRP A 119 16.23 1.10 18.86
CA TRP A 119 17.21 2.17 18.64
C TRP A 119 17.11 3.28 19.69
N PHE A 120 15.89 3.64 20.09
CA PHE A 120 15.69 4.64 21.12
C PHE A 120 16.25 4.18 22.47
N THR A 121 15.93 2.94 22.88
CA THR A 121 16.40 2.36 24.15
C THR A 121 17.93 2.26 24.19
N SER A 122 18.54 1.70 23.14
CA SER A 122 19.99 1.56 23.05
C SER A 122 20.73 2.91 23.11
N THR A 123 20.18 3.94 22.46
CA THR A 123 20.76 5.28 22.48
C THR A 123 20.70 5.92 23.87
N GLN A 124 19.60 5.72 24.61
CA GLN A 124 19.46 6.23 25.98
C GLN A 124 20.36 5.50 26.96
N GLU A 125 20.48 4.17 26.85
CA GLU A 125 21.42 3.39 27.66
C GLU A 125 22.87 3.84 27.47
N LYS A 126 23.27 4.13 26.22
CA LYS A 126 24.61 4.65 25.91
C LYS A 126 24.85 6.05 26.47
N LYS A 127 23.82 6.90 26.60
CA LYS A 127 23.94 8.23 27.21
C LYS A 127 24.04 8.19 28.74
N ARG A 128 23.53 7.12 29.37
CA ARG A 128 23.51 6.96 30.82
C ARG A 128 24.80 6.33 31.39
N LYS A 129 25.55 5.61 30.55
CA LYS A 129 26.88 5.06 30.86
C LYS A 129 27.96 6.08 30.53
#